data_AF-A0AAD5G394-F1
#
_entry.id   AF-A0AAD5G394-F1
#
_cell.length_a   1.000
_cell.length_b   1.000
_cell.length_c   1.000
_cell.angle_alpha   90.00
_cell.angle_beta   90.00
_cell.angle_gamma   90.00
#
_symmetry.space_group_name_H-M   'P 1'
#
loop_
_entity.id
_entity.type
_entity.pdbx_description
1 polymer ?
#
loop_
_entity_poly.entity_id
_entity_poly.type
_entity_poly.pdbx_seq_one_letter_code
_entity_poly.pdbx_strand_id
1 'polypeptide(L)'
;MLKTKLGLYRNFERLHRQLKDIPNYTLHLPPKRIFSSNTEDAFVHQRCIQLDKYLQDLLSIANVAEQHEVWDFLSNSSKNYSFGKSSSVMRTLA
;
A
#
# COMPACT_ATOMS: atom_id res chain seq x y z
N MET A 1 3.92 1.16 -14.89
CA MET A 1 3.01 1.78 -13.89
C MET A 1 2.25 0.77 -13.03
N LEU A 2 1.75 -0.36 -13.58
CA LEU A 2 1.00 -1.37 -12.79
C LEU A 2 1.86 -2.31 -11.92
N LYS A 3 3.07 -2.68 -12.37
CA LYS A 3 3.99 -3.56 -11.61
C LYS A 3 4.44 -2.96 -10.27
N THR A 4 4.65 -1.64 -10.20
CA THR A 4 5.03 -0.94 -8.96
C THR A 4 3.89 -0.92 -7.93
N LYS A 5 2.62 -0.80 -8.36
CA LYS A 5 1.45 -0.84 -7.46
C LYS A 5 1.11 -2.24 -6.92
N LEU A 6 1.40 -3.30 -7.67
CA LEU A 6 1.27 -4.69 -7.19
C LEU A 6 2.38 -5.07 -6.19
N GLY A 7 3.59 -4.54 -6.37
CA GLY A 7 4.70 -4.69 -5.42
C GLY A 7 4.38 -4.08 -4.04
N LEU A 8 3.66 -2.95 -4.02
CA LEU A 8 3.20 -2.33 -2.77
C LEU A 8 2.32 -3.28 -1.95
N TYR A 9 1.36 -3.96 -2.58
CA TYR A 9 0.44 -4.84 -1.85
C TYR A 9 1.16 -5.98 -1.10
N ARG A 10 2.21 -6.58 -1.70
CA ARG A 10 3.00 -7.62 -1.01
C ARG A 10 3.75 -7.06 0.20
N ASN A 11 4.21 -5.81 0.14
CA ASN A 11 4.84 -5.16 1.29
C ASN A 11 3.81 -4.92 2.40
N PHE A 12 2.60 -4.49 2.06
CA PHE A 12 1.49 -4.36 3.01
C PHE A 12 1.09 -5.72 3.61
N GLU A 13 1.06 -6.81 2.83
CA GLU A 13 0.82 -8.18 3.35
C GLU A 13 1.87 -8.58 4.38
N ARG A 14 3.15 -8.27 4.12
CA ARG A 14 4.24 -8.57 5.05
C ARG A 14 4.11 -7.76 6.33
N LEU A 15 3.93 -6.44 6.22
CA LEU A 15 3.75 -5.56 7.39
C LEU A 15 2.56 -6.01 8.23
N HIS A 16 1.40 -6.26 7.61
CA HIS A 16 0.19 -6.71 8.31
C HIS A 16 0.43 -7.98 9.13
N ARG A 17 1.19 -8.96 8.60
CA ARG A 17 1.52 -10.17 9.37
C ARG A 17 2.42 -9.88 10.57
N GLN A 18 3.38 -8.98 10.45
CA GLN A 18 4.29 -8.64 11.54
C GLN A 18 3.56 -7.91 12.68
N LEU A 19 2.58 -7.07 12.34
CA LEU A 19 1.82 -6.30 13.33
C LEU A 19 0.72 -7.11 14.03
N LYS A 20 0.35 -8.29 13.52
CA LYS A 20 -0.79 -9.08 14.05
C LYS A 20 -0.65 -9.48 15.51
N ASP A 21 0.56 -9.66 15.99
CA ASP A 21 0.84 -10.10 17.36
C ASP A 21 0.95 -8.92 18.34
N ILE A 22 0.81 -7.68 17.84
CA ILE A 22 0.94 -6.46 18.64
C ILE A 22 -0.40 -6.15 19.34
N PRO A 23 -0.38 -5.80 20.63
CA PRO A 23 -1.59 -5.39 21.34
C PRO A 23 -2.32 -4.25 20.60
N ASN A 24 -3.66 -4.27 20.64
CA ASN A 24 -4.53 -3.27 20.02
C ASN A 24 -4.48 -3.19 18.48
N TYR A 25 -3.74 -4.07 17.82
CA TYR A 25 -3.76 -4.15 16.36
C TYR A 25 -5.05 -4.85 15.89
N THR A 26 -5.98 -4.08 15.33
CA THR A 26 -7.33 -4.54 14.92
C THR A 26 -7.63 -4.29 13.45
N LEU A 27 -6.65 -3.83 12.68
CA LEU A 27 -6.86 -3.45 11.28
C LEU A 27 -6.95 -4.65 10.36
N HIS A 28 -7.78 -4.51 9.33
CA HIS A 28 -7.95 -5.49 8.27
C HIS A 28 -7.30 -5.00 6.97
N LEU A 29 -6.45 -5.83 6.38
CA LEU A 29 -5.88 -5.55 5.07
C LEU A 29 -6.95 -5.73 3.98
N PRO A 30 -7.03 -4.84 2.96
CA PRO A 30 -7.95 -5.01 1.85
C PRO A 30 -7.76 -6.37 1.16
N PRO A 31 -8.84 -7.11 0.83
CA PRO A 31 -8.74 -8.48 0.39
C PRO A 31 -8.02 -8.61 -0.96
N LYS A 32 -7.32 -9.73 -1.13
CA LYS A 32 -6.74 -10.11 -2.41
C LYS A 32 -7.85 -10.69 -3.28
N ARG A 33 -8.08 -10.12 -4.46
CA ARG A 33 -8.91 -10.80 -5.46
C ARG A 33 -8.17 -12.01 -6.02
N ILE A 34 -8.88 -13.14 -6.04
CA ILE A 34 -8.42 -14.42 -6.57
C ILE A 34 -9.07 -14.78 -7.93
N PHE A 35 -10.06 -13.99 -8.39
CA PHE A 35 -10.87 -14.30 -9.58
C PHE A 35 -11.07 -13.15 -10.59
N SER A 36 -10.25 -12.08 -10.55
CA SER A 36 -10.30 -11.03 -11.60
C SER A 36 -8.91 -10.61 -12.05
N SER A 37 -8.82 -9.98 -13.23
CA SER A 37 -7.57 -9.39 -13.69
C SER A 37 -7.13 -8.29 -12.72
N ASN A 38 -5.98 -8.48 -12.09
CA ASN A 38 -5.40 -7.51 -11.16
C ASN A 38 -4.85 -6.25 -11.86
N THR A 39 -5.03 -6.12 -13.18
CA THR A 39 -4.53 -4.99 -13.98
C THR A 39 -5.63 -4.04 -14.44
N GLU A 40 -6.90 -4.28 -14.10
CA GLU A 40 -7.98 -3.33 -14.37
C GLU A 40 -7.73 -2.02 -13.61
N ASP A 41 -7.63 -0.91 -14.32
CA ASP A 41 -7.20 0.38 -13.78
C ASP A 41 -8.09 0.87 -12.62
N ALA A 42 -9.42 0.75 -12.78
CA ALA A 42 -10.39 1.10 -11.74
C ALA A 42 -10.21 0.27 -10.46
N PHE A 43 -9.93 -1.03 -10.59
CA PHE A 43 -9.67 -1.90 -9.45
C PHE A 43 -8.36 -1.53 -8.74
N VAL A 44 -7.31 -1.26 -9.51
CA VAL A 44 -6.00 -0.85 -8.96
C VAL A 44 -6.11 0.49 -8.25
N HIS A 45 -6.86 1.45 -8.81
CA HIS A 45 -7.12 2.74 -8.19
C HIS A 45 -7.87 2.59 -6.86
N GLN A 46 -8.97 1.84 -6.85
CA GLN A 46 -9.74 1.58 -5.64
C GLN A 46 -8.89 0.90 -4.55
N ARG A 47 -8.04 -0.06 -4.95
CA ARG A 47 -7.14 -0.73 -4.01
C ARG A 47 -6.10 0.22 -3.43
N CYS A 48 -5.57 1.15 -4.22
CA CYS A 48 -4.67 2.19 -3.70
C CYS A 48 -5.38 3.02 -2.63
N ILE A 49 -6.60 3.51 -2.89
CA ILE A 49 -7.37 4.28 -1.91
C ILE A 49 -7.55 3.50 -0.60
N GLN A 50 -7.88 2.20 -0.70
CA GLN A 50 -8.05 1.35 0.49
C GLN A 50 -6.74 1.11 1.25
N LEU A 51 -5.61 0.99 0.55
CA LEU A 51 -4.29 0.86 1.17
C LEU A 51 -3.84 2.17 1.83
N ASP A 52 -4.17 3.30 1.22
CA ASP A 52 -3.88 4.63 1.79
C ASP A 52 -4.67 4.84 3.08
N LYS A 53 -5.97 4.49 3.07
CA LYS A 53 -6.79 4.49 4.29
C LYS A 53 -6.24 3.55 5.36
N TYR A 54 -5.89 2.32 4.99
CA TYR A 54 -5.28 1.37 5.92
C TYR A 54 -4.00 1.93 6.56
N LEU A 55 -3.15 2.62 5.79
CA LEU A 55 -1.93 3.23 6.31
C LEU A 55 -2.24 4.39 7.27
N GLN A 56 -3.23 5.23 6.94
CA GLN A 56 -3.69 6.30 7.83
C GLN A 56 -4.23 5.75 9.16
N ASP A 57 -5.10 4.75 9.09
CA ASP A 57 -5.68 4.10 10.27
C ASP A 57 -4.57 3.44 11.12
N LEU A 58 -3.57 2.82 10.49
CA LEU A 58 -2.41 2.22 11.16
C LEU A 58 -1.60 3.26 11.93
N LEU A 59 -1.30 4.40 11.29
CA LEU A 59 -0.53 5.48 11.92
C LEU A 59 -1.31 6.22 13.01
N SER A 60 -2.64 6.06 13.06
CA SER A 60 -3.47 6.62 14.14
C SER A 60 -3.39 5.82 15.45
N ILE A 61 -2.89 4.58 15.41
CA ILE A 61 -2.74 3.72 16.57
C ILE A 61 -1.33 3.91 17.14
N ALA A 62 -1.21 4.71 18.21
CA ALA A 62 0.08 5.16 18.73
C ALA A 62 1.09 4.02 18.99
N ASN A 63 0.68 2.97 19.70
CA ASN A 63 1.55 1.84 20.04
C ASN A 63 1.97 0.99 18.83
N VAL A 64 1.21 1.04 17.73
CA VAL A 64 1.53 0.37 16.47
C VAL A 64 2.43 1.27 15.61
N ALA A 65 2.16 2.58 15.57
CA ALA A 65 2.95 3.55 14.81
C ALA A 65 4.40 3.67 15.29
N GLU A 66 4.66 3.42 16.57
CA GLU A 66 6.00 3.43 17.16
C GLU A 66 6.83 2.17 16.85
N GLN A 67 6.25 1.15 16.22
CA GLN A 67 6.92 -0.11 15.94
C GLN A 67 7.95 0.03 14.81
N HIS A 68 9.12 -0.59 14.99
CA HIS A 68 10.21 -0.52 14.02
C HIS A 68 9.82 -1.05 12.64
N GLU A 69 8.93 -2.05 12.56
CA GLU A 69 8.43 -2.59 11.30
C GLU A 69 7.66 -1.54 10.47
N VAL A 70 7.00 -0.59 11.13
CA VAL A 70 6.31 0.52 10.45
C VAL A 70 7.32 1.48 9.84
N TRP A 71 8.39 1.80 10.58
CA TRP A 71 9.48 2.63 10.08
C TRP A 71 10.24 1.97 8.93
N ASP A 72 10.52 0.68 9.04
CA ASP A 72 11.12 -0.14 7.97
C ASP A 72 10.22 -0.15 6.73
N PHE A 73 8.90 -0.31 6.93
CA PHE A 73 7.96 -0.27 5.81
C PHE A 73 7.95 1.08 5.12
N LEU A 74 7.88 2.19 5.87
CA LEU A 74 7.84 3.55 5.31
C LEU A 74 9.14 3.90 4.58
N SER A 75 10.29 3.57 5.17
CA SER A 75 11.60 3.82 4.57
C SER A 75 11.79 3.02 3.28
N ASN A 76 11.42 1.73 3.27
CA ASN A 76 11.54 0.86 2.11
C ASN A 76 10.49 1.18 1.02
N SER A 77 9.34 1.72 1.41
CA SER A 77 8.26 2.15 0.51
C SER A 77 8.46 3.55 -0.06
N SER A 78 9.27 4.42 0.55
CA SER A 78 9.52 5.80 0.10
C SER A 78 9.95 5.91 -1.37
N LYS A 79 10.67 4.91 -1.90
CA LYS A 79 11.08 4.83 -3.31
C LYS A 79 9.92 4.50 -4.28
N ASN A 80 8.81 3.98 -3.77
CA ASN A 80 7.66 3.48 -4.53
C ASN A 80 6.35 4.23 -4.22
N TYR A 81 6.28 4.95 -3.10
CA TYR A 81 5.11 5.68 -2.60
C TYR A 81 5.17 7.14 -3.07
N SER A 82 5.26 7.36 -4.39
CA SER A 82 5.04 8.70 -4.99
C SER A 82 3.60 8.79 -5.46
N PHE A 83 2.67 9.04 -4.54
CA PHE A 83 1.29 9.40 -4.90
C PHE A 83 1.29 10.80 -5.52
N GLY A 84 0.81 10.94 -6.75
CA GLY A 84 0.59 12.25 -7.38
C GLY A 84 1.73 12.82 -8.22
N LYS A 85 2.87 12.14 -8.39
CA LYS A 85 3.81 12.55 -9.46
C LYS A 85 3.23 12.05 -10.78
N SER A 86 2.42 12.90 -11.41
CA SER A 86 1.91 12.70 -12.76
C SER A 86 3.09 12.29 -13.65
N SER A 87 3.12 11.02 -14.05
CA SER A 87 3.96 10.60 -15.16
C SER A 87 3.33 11.25 -16.39
N SER A 88 3.71 12.50 -16.65
CA SER A 88 3.42 13.18 -17.90
C SER A 88 3.98 12.30 -19.02
N VAL A 89 3.09 11.54 -19.64
CA VAL A 89 3.41 10.80 -20.86
C VAL A 89 3.55 11.89 -21.91
N MET A 90 4.79 12.32 -22.19
CA MET A 90 5.07 13.03 -23.43
C MET A 90 4.60 12.12 -24.56
N ARG A 91 3.47 12.48 -25.17
CA ARG A 91 3.11 11.96 -26.49
C ARG A 91 4.12 12.57 -27.45
N THR A 92 5.11 11.79 -27.86
CA THR A 92 5.88 12.10 -29.06
C THR A 92 4.90 12.04 -30.24
N LEU A 93 4.63 13.18 -30.85
CA LEU A 93 4.00 13.26 -32.17
C LEU A 93 5.10 13.03 -33.20
N ALA A 94 4.90 12.04 -34.07
CA ALA A 94 5.68 11.83 -35.28
C ALA A 94 5.15 12.70 -36.41
#